data_AF-C6FG15-F1
#
_entry.id   AF-C6FG15-F1
#
_cell.length_a   1.000
_cell.length_b   1.000
_cell.length_c   1.000
_cell.angle_alpha   90.00
_cell.angle_beta   90.00
_cell.angle_gamma   90.00
#
_symmetry.space_group_name_H-M   'P 1'
#
loop_
_entity.id
_entity.type
_entity.pdbx_description
1 polymer ?
#
loop_
_entity_poly.entity_id
_entity_poly.type
_entity_poly.pdbx_seq_one_letter_code
_entity_poly.pdbx_strand_id
1 'polypeptide(L)'
;MRPYIIGVLARVPGIIIPPPPGVAFRVSAECKVTAPTQRRKGPDVVGFRGLSQSSADGSKSILKEPILPSSANFPPPPTALIITSMSGLVARAVISLDYGMALPDFNVGTLHLFAIPFPGVYGIITAGRPSNPKYAFSGALRSAAQMVSYEVSIGLIIITALICVGSCNFSEIVIAQKQIWFGIPLFPVLIMFFISCLAETNRAPFDLPEAEAELVAGYNVEYSSMGFALFFLGEYANMILMSSLCTLLFLGGWLPPHSSIFFQVIPGPIWFGIKVLFFLFVYIWVRAAFPRYRYDQLMRLGWKVFLPLSLAWVVLVSGVLRAFDWLP
;
A
#
# COMPACT_ATOMS: atom_id res chain seq x y z
N MET A 1 -6.21 34.26 -6.92
CA MET A 1 -5.18 33.33 -7.46
C MET A 1 -3.95 33.19 -6.57
N ARG A 2 -3.19 34.26 -6.24
CA ARG A 2 -2.01 34.16 -5.34
C ARG A 2 -2.23 33.47 -3.98
N PRO A 3 -3.27 33.76 -3.18
CA PRO A 3 -3.46 33.09 -1.88
C PRO A 3 -3.87 31.61 -2.02
N TYR A 4 -4.57 31.25 -3.09
CA TYR A 4 -4.91 29.86 -3.39
C TYR A 4 -3.67 29.05 -3.81
N ILE A 5 -2.82 29.63 -4.65
CA ILE A 5 -1.55 29.02 -5.06
C ILE A 5 -0.61 28.85 -3.86
N ILE A 6 -0.54 29.84 -2.96
CA ILE A 6 0.25 29.74 -1.72
C ILE A 6 -0.34 28.67 -0.79
N GLY A 7 -1.66 28.58 -0.66
CA GLY A 7 -2.33 27.54 0.11
C GLY A 7 -2.07 26.12 -0.42
N VAL A 8 -2.09 25.94 -1.75
CA VAL A 8 -1.73 24.66 -2.40
C VAL A 8 -0.26 24.34 -2.21
N LEU A 9 0.64 25.31 -2.44
CA LEU A 9 2.09 25.13 -2.24
C LEU A 9 2.46 24.85 -0.78
N ALA A 10 1.67 25.29 0.20
CA ALA A 10 1.86 24.94 1.61
C ALA A 10 1.31 23.55 1.97
N ARG A 11 0.23 23.09 1.31
CA ARG A 11 -0.34 21.74 1.53
C ARG A 11 0.53 20.62 0.95
N VAL A 12 1.19 20.88 -0.18
CA VAL A 12 2.08 19.90 -0.86
C VAL A 12 3.19 19.36 0.07
N PRO A 13 4.05 20.18 0.71
CA PRO A 13 5.06 19.70 1.64
C PRO A 13 4.43 19.06 2.88
N GLY A 14 3.26 19.53 3.33
CA GLY A 14 2.52 18.93 4.44
C GLY A 14 2.09 17.47 4.21
N ILE A 15 2.04 17.01 2.95
CA ILE A 15 1.68 15.63 2.59
C ILE A 15 2.88 14.82 2.10
N ILE A 16 3.88 15.46 1.49
CA ILE A 16 5.11 14.80 1.01
C ILE A 16 6.10 14.53 2.16
N ILE A 17 6.17 15.41 3.17
CA ILE A 17 7.17 15.31 4.26
C ILE A 17 6.82 14.25 5.33
N PRO A 18 5.56 14.07 5.79
CA PRO A 18 5.24 13.05 6.80
C PRO A 18 5.44 11.58 6.41
N PRO A 19 5.24 11.13 5.15
CA PRO A 19 5.37 9.71 4.80
C PRO A 19 6.77 9.13 4.98
N PRO A 20 7.89 9.74 4.54
CA PRO A 20 9.22 9.17 4.76
C PRO A 20 9.55 8.86 6.24
N PRO A 21 9.32 9.77 7.21
CA PRO A 21 9.49 9.44 8.63
C PRO A 21 8.45 8.43 9.12
N GLY A 22 7.19 8.49 8.64
CA GLY A 22 6.17 7.49 8.99
C GLY A 22 6.54 6.07 8.54
N VAL A 23 7.11 5.94 7.35
CA VAL A 23 7.66 4.69 6.82
C VAL A 23 8.84 4.22 7.67
N ALA A 24 9.77 5.11 8.01
CA ALA A 24 10.89 4.80 8.89
C ALA A 24 10.41 4.25 10.24
N PHE A 25 9.49 4.94 10.92
CA PHE A 25 8.93 4.45 12.18
C PHE A 25 8.20 3.11 12.02
N ARG A 26 7.55 2.88 10.88
CA ARG A 26 6.91 1.60 10.59
C ARG A 26 7.91 0.43 10.54
N VAL A 27 9.10 0.61 9.96
CA VAL A 27 10.12 -0.46 9.94
C VAL A 27 10.51 -0.87 11.37
N SER A 28 10.70 0.11 12.25
CA SER A 28 10.97 -0.17 13.67
C SER A 28 9.76 -0.83 14.35
N ALA A 29 8.55 -0.35 14.06
CA ALA A 29 7.31 -0.92 14.60
C ALA A 29 7.11 -2.38 14.17
N GLU A 30 7.42 -2.74 12.93
CA GLU A 30 7.33 -4.12 12.44
C GLU A 30 8.25 -5.06 13.23
N CYS A 31 9.51 -4.69 13.45
CA CYS A 31 10.43 -5.46 14.28
C CYS A 31 9.92 -5.58 15.73
N LYS A 32 9.33 -4.51 16.26
CA LYS A 32 8.85 -4.45 17.65
C LYS A 32 7.54 -5.22 17.87
N VAL A 33 6.67 -5.32 16.86
CA VAL A 33 5.42 -6.11 16.91
C VAL A 33 5.68 -7.59 16.61
N THR A 34 6.60 -7.90 15.71
CA THR A 34 6.93 -9.31 15.35
C THR A 34 7.69 -10.01 16.47
N ALA A 35 8.56 -9.31 17.19
CA ALA A 35 9.40 -9.88 18.23
C ALA A 35 8.59 -10.53 19.39
N PRO A 36 7.55 -9.87 19.97
CA PRO A 36 6.67 -10.49 20.96
C PRO A 36 5.97 -11.77 20.47
N THR A 37 5.53 -11.81 19.21
CA THR A 37 4.94 -13.02 18.61
C THR A 37 5.94 -14.19 18.63
N GLN A 38 7.22 -13.89 18.49
CA GLN A 38 8.34 -14.85 18.57
C GLN A 38 8.91 -15.02 19.99
N ARG A 39 8.24 -14.49 21.02
CA ARG A 39 8.68 -14.51 22.44
C ARG A 39 10.07 -13.88 22.67
N ARG A 40 10.44 -12.87 21.89
CA ARG A 40 11.66 -12.07 22.08
C ARG A 40 11.35 -10.57 22.15
N LYS A 41 12.29 -9.78 22.66
CA LYS A 41 12.17 -8.32 22.63
C LYS A 41 12.65 -7.78 21.27
N GLY A 42 11.95 -6.77 20.76
CA GLY A 42 12.36 -6.04 19.55
C GLY A 42 13.54 -5.09 19.84
N PRO A 43 13.84 -4.16 18.92
CA PRO A 43 14.87 -3.15 19.14
C PRO A 43 14.56 -2.34 20.41
N ASP A 44 15.47 -2.35 21.38
CA ASP A 44 15.31 -1.67 22.68
C ASP A 44 16.53 -0.80 23.06
N VAL A 45 17.64 -0.93 22.32
CA VAL A 45 18.94 -0.31 22.67
C VAL A 45 19.14 1.08 22.05
N VAL A 46 18.73 1.28 20.79
CA VAL A 46 18.98 2.55 20.07
C VAL A 46 17.90 3.59 20.41
N GLY A 47 18.26 4.55 21.27
CA GLY A 47 17.35 5.59 21.77
C GLY A 47 16.37 5.09 22.84
N PHE A 48 15.40 5.92 23.23
CA PHE A 48 14.42 5.52 24.24
C PHE A 48 13.50 4.41 23.69
N ARG A 49 13.61 3.21 24.25
CA ARG A 49 12.84 2.01 23.86
C ARG A 49 12.92 1.66 22.36
N GLY A 50 14.04 1.95 21.70
CA GLY A 50 14.24 1.64 20.28
C GLY A 50 13.55 2.59 19.27
N LEU A 51 12.98 3.72 19.71
CA LEU A 51 12.31 4.68 18.81
C LEU A 51 13.26 5.26 17.77
N SER A 52 14.53 5.45 18.11
CA SER A 52 15.54 6.05 17.22
C SER A 52 16.19 5.04 16.27
N GLN A 53 15.81 3.76 16.33
CA GLN A 53 16.39 2.69 15.50
C GLN A 53 16.30 3.01 14.00
N SER A 54 15.13 3.42 13.51
CA SER A 54 14.97 3.65 12.07
C SER A 54 15.74 4.86 11.57
N SER A 55 15.92 5.89 12.41
CA SER A 55 16.77 7.03 12.05
C SER A 55 18.24 6.62 11.95
N ALA A 56 18.69 5.69 12.81
CA ALA A 56 20.04 5.14 12.75
C ALA A 56 20.26 4.24 11.51
N ASP A 57 19.27 3.43 11.13
CA ASP A 57 19.35 2.60 9.92
C ASP A 57 19.34 3.46 8.64
N GLY A 58 18.59 4.56 8.65
CA GLY A 58 18.61 5.57 7.59
C GLY A 58 19.97 6.26 7.45
N SER A 59 20.52 6.78 8.57
CA SER A 59 21.83 7.44 8.55
C SER A 59 22.96 6.49 8.15
N LYS A 60 22.91 5.22 8.60
CA LYS A 60 23.82 4.16 8.16
C LYS A 60 23.76 3.94 6.66
N SER A 61 22.56 3.94 6.06
CA SER A 61 22.39 3.72 4.63
C SER A 61 22.91 4.90 3.80
N ILE A 62 22.88 6.13 4.35
CA ILE A 62 23.45 7.33 3.71
C ILE A 62 24.98 7.31 3.75
N LEU A 63 25.57 6.87 4.86
CA LEU A 63 27.02 6.84 5.04
C LEU A 63 27.69 5.68 4.29
N LYS A 64 26.92 4.69 3.86
CA LYS A 64 27.46 3.50 3.19
C LYS A 64 27.76 3.82 1.72
N GLU A 65 28.94 3.40 1.27
CA GLU A 65 29.38 3.62 -0.11
C GLU A 65 28.43 2.97 -1.13
N PRO A 66 27.99 3.72 -2.17
CA PRO A 66 27.22 3.16 -3.27
C PRO A 66 28.15 2.39 -4.22
N ILE A 67 27.99 1.08 -4.27
CA ILE A 67 28.54 0.20 -5.29
C ILE A 67 27.59 0.25 -6.48
N LEU A 68 28.03 0.86 -7.59
CA LEU A 68 27.33 0.84 -8.87
C LEU A 68 27.92 -0.28 -9.75
N PRO A 69 27.11 -1.20 -10.28
CA PRO A 69 27.60 -2.23 -11.19
C PRO A 69 28.06 -1.61 -12.52
N SER A 70 29.23 -2.02 -13.00
CA SER A 70 29.84 -1.53 -14.23
C SER A 70 29.13 -1.98 -15.52
N SER A 71 28.19 -2.91 -15.44
CA SER A 71 27.44 -3.48 -16.57
C SER A 71 25.98 -3.01 -16.67
N ALA A 72 25.65 -1.88 -16.03
CA ALA A 72 24.30 -1.31 -16.09
C ALA A 72 24.04 -0.62 -17.45
N ASN A 73 23.02 -1.10 -18.17
CA ASN A 73 22.50 -0.49 -19.39
C ASN A 73 21.43 0.57 -19.08
N PHE A 74 21.14 1.47 -20.03
CA PHE A 74 20.09 2.48 -19.92
C PHE A 74 18.68 1.85 -20.02
N PRO A 75 17.68 2.31 -19.25
CA PRO A 75 17.74 3.37 -18.25
C PRO A 75 18.48 2.94 -16.98
N PRO A 76 19.31 3.82 -16.38
CA PRO A 76 20.22 3.44 -15.33
C PRO A 76 19.44 3.06 -14.05
N PRO A 77 19.92 2.07 -13.27
CA PRO A 77 19.28 1.58 -12.05
C PRO A 77 18.71 2.65 -11.09
N PRO A 78 19.33 3.82 -10.87
CA PRO A 78 18.74 4.89 -10.05
C PRO A 78 17.44 5.49 -10.62
N THR A 79 17.24 5.49 -11.94
CA THR A 79 16.01 6.03 -12.54
C THR A 79 14.80 5.13 -12.29
N ALA A 80 14.97 3.82 -12.40
CA ALA A 80 13.94 2.83 -12.06
C ALA A 80 13.46 3.00 -10.60
N LEU A 81 14.41 3.25 -9.70
CA LEU A 81 14.17 3.44 -8.28
C LEU A 81 13.41 4.74 -7.95
N ILE A 82 13.74 5.82 -8.65
CA ILE A 82 13.02 7.08 -8.55
C ILE A 82 11.57 6.89 -9.02
N ILE A 83 11.35 6.15 -10.11
CA ILE A 83 10.00 5.88 -10.63
C ILE A 83 9.17 5.11 -9.59
N THR A 84 9.71 4.03 -9.02
CA THR A 84 8.98 3.22 -8.02
C THR A 84 8.66 4.03 -6.76
N SER A 85 9.65 4.74 -6.20
CA SER A 85 9.45 5.53 -4.98
C SER A 85 8.53 6.73 -5.19
N MET A 86 8.58 7.38 -6.34
CA MET A 86 7.70 8.51 -6.68
C MET A 86 6.25 8.06 -6.91
N SER A 87 6.03 6.89 -7.52
CA SER A 87 4.67 6.38 -7.74
C SER A 87 3.86 6.26 -6.45
N GLY A 88 4.45 5.70 -5.38
CA GLY A 88 3.79 5.57 -4.08
C GLY A 88 3.50 6.90 -3.39
N LEU A 89 4.40 7.89 -3.53
CA LEU A 89 4.23 9.23 -2.97
C LEU A 89 3.14 10.01 -3.71
N VAL A 90 3.12 9.93 -5.04
CA VAL A 90 2.12 10.61 -5.88
C VAL A 90 0.74 10.01 -5.67
N ALA A 91 0.63 8.68 -5.55
CA ALA A 91 -0.65 8.02 -5.30
C ALA A 91 -1.26 8.42 -3.94
N ARG A 92 -0.44 8.79 -2.95
CA ARG A 92 -0.93 9.31 -1.66
C ARG A 92 -1.61 10.68 -1.79
N ALA A 93 -1.27 11.48 -2.80
CA ALA A 93 -1.74 12.86 -2.91
C ALA A 93 -3.27 13.00 -3.01
N VAL A 94 -3.95 11.97 -3.53
CA VAL A 94 -5.41 11.98 -3.73
C VAL A 94 -6.18 11.49 -2.50
N ILE A 95 -5.48 11.03 -1.47
CA ILE A 95 -6.12 10.47 -0.28
C ILE A 95 -6.55 11.60 0.67
N SER A 96 -7.86 11.74 0.83
CA SER A 96 -8.48 12.66 1.78
C SER A 96 -8.25 12.19 3.23
N LEU A 97 -7.67 13.04 4.07
CA LEU A 97 -7.45 12.75 5.51
C LEU A 97 -8.64 13.17 6.39
N ASP A 98 -9.42 14.15 5.91
CA ASP A 98 -10.63 14.68 6.53
C ASP A 98 -11.46 15.38 5.46
N TYR A 99 -12.68 15.80 5.81
CA TYR A 99 -13.59 16.49 4.89
C TYR A 99 -12.92 17.75 4.28
N GLY A 100 -12.72 17.77 2.96
CA GLY A 100 -12.09 18.88 2.24
C GLY A 100 -10.59 19.06 2.48
N MET A 101 -9.92 18.08 3.12
CA MET A 101 -8.45 18.08 3.32
C MET A 101 -7.69 17.30 2.24
N ALA A 102 -8.32 16.96 1.11
CA ALA A 102 -7.61 16.46 -0.07
C ALA A 102 -6.73 17.55 -0.71
N LEU A 103 -5.61 17.17 -1.36
CA LEU A 103 -4.82 18.11 -2.17
C LEU A 103 -5.58 18.49 -3.43
N PRO A 104 -5.90 17.54 -4.33
CA PRO A 104 -6.96 17.69 -5.32
C PRO A 104 -8.16 16.81 -4.97
N ASP A 105 -9.34 17.40 -4.82
CA ASP A 105 -10.60 16.66 -4.91
C ASP A 105 -10.87 16.36 -6.40
N PHE A 106 -10.34 15.24 -6.89
CA PHE A 106 -10.67 14.75 -8.23
C PHE A 106 -12.02 14.03 -8.22
N ASN A 107 -12.93 14.42 -9.12
CA ASN A 107 -14.16 13.66 -9.37
C ASN A 107 -13.88 12.21 -9.78
N VAL A 108 -12.70 11.95 -10.33
CA VAL A 108 -12.25 10.63 -10.78
C VAL A 108 -11.11 10.09 -9.90
N GLY A 109 -11.15 10.38 -8.58
CA GLY A 109 -10.09 10.03 -7.64
C GLY A 109 -9.78 8.54 -7.59
N THR A 110 -10.80 7.68 -7.67
CA THR A 110 -10.61 6.22 -7.66
C THR A 110 -9.87 5.68 -8.89
N LEU A 111 -10.15 6.19 -10.10
CA LEU A 111 -9.42 5.77 -11.30
C LEU A 111 -7.98 6.29 -11.31
N HIS A 112 -7.74 7.44 -10.70
CA HIS A 112 -6.39 7.97 -10.56
C HIS A 112 -5.50 7.05 -9.71
N LEU A 113 -6.06 6.44 -8.66
CA LEU A 113 -5.36 5.42 -7.87
C LEU A 113 -5.12 4.11 -8.62
N PHE A 114 -5.84 3.82 -9.70
CA PHE A 114 -5.51 2.73 -10.60
C PHE A 114 -4.33 3.09 -11.51
N ALA A 115 -4.28 4.34 -11.98
CA ALA A 115 -3.31 4.75 -12.99
C ALA A 115 -1.89 4.94 -12.43
N ILE A 116 -1.74 5.36 -11.17
CA ILE A 116 -0.42 5.72 -10.61
C ILE A 116 0.42 4.53 -10.13
N PRO A 117 -0.13 3.49 -9.50
CA PRO A 117 0.65 2.32 -9.10
C PRO A 117 1.20 1.52 -10.30
N PHE A 118 0.55 1.61 -11.47
CA PHE A 118 0.95 0.91 -12.68
C PHE A 118 2.40 1.24 -13.15
N PRO A 119 2.84 2.53 -13.21
CA PRO A 119 4.25 2.91 -13.32
C PRO A 119 5.20 2.23 -12.31
N GLY A 120 4.73 1.90 -11.11
CA GLY A 120 5.52 1.19 -10.09
C GLY A 120 5.90 -0.23 -10.53
N VAL A 121 5.02 -0.93 -11.26
CA VAL A 121 5.32 -2.24 -11.87
C VAL A 121 6.45 -2.11 -12.90
N TYR A 122 6.40 -1.08 -13.74
CA TYR A 122 7.50 -0.80 -14.68
C TYR A 122 8.80 -0.46 -13.96
N GLY A 123 8.71 0.24 -12.83
CA GLY A 123 9.85 0.50 -11.95
C GLY A 123 10.52 -0.79 -11.46
N ILE A 124 9.75 -1.81 -11.09
CA ILE A 124 10.29 -3.11 -10.64
C ILE A 124 10.91 -3.90 -11.81
N ILE A 125 10.27 -3.91 -12.99
CA ILE A 125 10.82 -4.58 -14.17
C ILE A 125 12.14 -3.94 -14.61
N THR A 126 12.18 -2.61 -14.64
CA THR A 126 13.40 -1.87 -15.00
C THR A 126 14.49 -1.99 -13.94
N ALA A 127 14.11 -2.07 -12.65
CA ALA A 127 15.04 -2.31 -11.55
C ALA A 127 15.61 -3.73 -11.53
N GLY A 128 14.90 -4.73 -12.05
CA GLY A 128 15.42 -6.09 -12.23
C GLY A 128 16.20 -6.30 -13.53
N ARG A 129 16.25 -5.30 -14.41
CA ARG A 129 16.96 -5.33 -15.69
C ARG A 129 18.46 -4.89 -15.66
N PRO A 130 19.10 -4.45 -14.55
CA PRO A 130 20.52 -4.22 -14.58
C PRO A 130 21.29 -5.56 -14.43
N SER A 131 22.34 -5.68 -15.25
CA SER A 131 23.57 -6.45 -14.99
C SER A 131 23.61 -7.98 -14.85
N ASN A 132 23.07 -8.75 -15.81
CA ASN A 132 23.50 -10.14 -16.16
C ASN A 132 23.03 -11.37 -15.35
N PRO A 133 22.58 -11.37 -14.07
CA PRO A 133 22.03 -12.60 -13.52
C PRO A 133 20.63 -12.82 -14.10
N LYS A 134 20.51 -13.83 -14.97
CA LYS A 134 19.22 -14.32 -15.50
C LYS A 134 18.16 -14.53 -14.39
N TYR A 135 18.64 -14.84 -13.18
CA TYR A 135 17.87 -15.03 -11.97
C TYR A 135 17.22 -13.76 -11.42
N ALA A 136 17.92 -12.62 -11.38
CA ALA A 136 17.35 -11.35 -10.91
C ALA A 136 16.20 -10.89 -11.82
N PHE A 137 16.42 -10.97 -13.14
CA PHE A 137 15.42 -10.60 -14.13
C PHE A 137 14.20 -11.53 -14.09
N SER A 138 14.41 -12.85 -13.96
CA SER A 138 13.31 -13.80 -13.79
C SER A 138 12.52 -13.55 -12.50
N GLY A 139 13.19 -13.14 -11.41
CA GLY A 139 12.54 -12.75 -10.16
C GLY A 139 11.67 -11.51 -10.35
N ALA A 140 12.20 -10.45 -10.96
CA ALA A 140 11.44 -9.23 -11.24
C ALA A 140 10.23 -9.44 -12.16
N LEU A 141 10.36 -10.28 -13.20
CA LEU A 141 9.23 -10.65 -14.05
C LEU A 141 8.13 -11.39 -13.30
N ARG A 142 8.48 -12.27 -12.35
CA ARG A 142 7.51 -12.97 -11.49
C ARG A 142 6.80 -12.00 -10.55
N SER A 143 7.53 -11.07 -9.92
CA SER A 143 6.92 -10.01 -9.08
C SER A 143 5.94 -9.16 -9.89
N ALA A 144 6.36 -8.74 -11.09
CA ALA A 144 5.52 -7.91 -11.95
C ALA A 144 4.24 -8.65 -12.37
N ALA A 145 4.36 -9.93 -12.77
CA ALA A 145 3.20 -10.76 -13.11
C ALA A 145 2.24 -10.94 -11.94
N GLN A 146 2.77 -11.10 -10.72
CA GLN A 146 1.98 -11.15 -9.49
C GLN A 146 1.24 -9.83 -9.26
N MET A 147 1.94 -8.70 -9.26
CA MET A 147 1.33 -7.39 -9.00
C MET A 147 0.19 -7.08 -9.96
N VAL A 148 0.41 -7.26 -11.27
CA VAL A 148 -0.62 -7.02 -12.30
C VAL A 148 -1.82 -7.96 -12.12
N SER A 149 -1.60 -9.23 -11.76
CA SER A 149 -2.70 -10.18 -11.58
C SER A 149 -3.63 -9.79 -10.42
N TYR A 150 -3.07 -9.27 -9.32
CA TYR A 150 -3.86 -8.84 -8.18
C TYR A 150 -4.43 -7.42 -8.33
N GLU A 151 -3.82 -6.58 -9.16
CA GLU A 151 -4.35 -5.26 -9.54
C GLU A 151 -5.72 -5.38 -10.26
N VAL A 152 -5.87 -6.38 -11.14
CA VAL A 152 -7.16 -6.69 -11.78
C VAL A 152 -8.22 -7.07 -10.74
N SER A 153 -7.85 -7.87 -9.74
CA SER A 153 -8.78 -8.30 -8.68
C SER A 153 -9.19 -7.12 -7.79
N ILE A 154 -8.23 -6.26 -7.43
CA ILE A 154 -8.47 -5.00 -6.71
C ILE A 154 -9.45 -4.10 -7.48
N GLY A 155 -9.37 -4.10 -8.80
CA GLY A 155 -10.23 -3.29 -9.67
C GLY A 155 -11.69 -3.71 -9.62
N LEU A 156 -11.94 -5.01 -9.73
CA LEU A 156 -13.28 -5.57 -9.61
C LEU A 156 -13.88 -5.32 -8.21
N ILE A 157 -13.05 -5.42 -7.17
CA ILE A 157 -13.49 -5.14 -5.79
C ILE A 157 -13.83 -3.66 -5.61
N ILE A 158 -13.01 -2.76 -6.14
CA ILE A 158 -13.28 -1.32 -6.10
C ILE A 158 -14.57 -0.99 -6.84
N ILE A 159 -14.82 -1.60 -8.01
CA ILE A 159 -16.08 -1.45 -8.75
C ILE A 159 -17.27 -1.85 -7.88
N THR A 160 -17.15 -2.93 -7.10
CA THR A 160 -18.21 -3.36 -6.17
C THR A 160 -18.54 -2.28 -5.14
N ALA A 161 -17.53 -1.62 -4.57
CA ALA A 161 -17.72 -0.51 -3.64
C ALA A 161 -18.28 0.75 -4.33
N LEU A 162 -17.85 1.04 -5.56
CA LEU A 162 -18.32 2.20 -6.33
C LEU A 162 -19.82 2.09 -6.68
N ILE A 163 -20.32 0.90 -7.01
CA ILE A 163 -21.75 0.67 -7.29
C ILE A 163 -22.62 1.03 -6.07
N CYS A 164 -22.11 0.88 -4.85
CA CYS A 164 -22.83 1.25 -3.64
C CYS A 164 -22.90 2.77 -3.39
N VAL A 165 -22.01 3.56 -4.02
CA VAL A 165 -21.87 5.00 -3.77
C VAL A 165 -22.41 5.84 -4.94
N GLY A 166 -22.21 5.40 -6.18
CA GLY A 166 -22.57 6.17 -7.38
C GLY A 166 -21.55 7.24 -7.78
N SER A 167 -20.44 7.39 -7.04
CA SER A 167 -19.38 8.38 -7.32
C SER A 167 -17.98 7.81 -7.15
N CYS A 168 -17.02 8.37 -7.91
CA CYS A 168 -15.60 8.02 -7.90
C CYS A 168 -14.75 8.97 -7.03
N ASN A 169 -15.37 9.90 -6.29
CA ASN A 169 -14.69 10.79 -5.38
C ASN A 169 -14.55 10.15 -3.99
N PHE A 170 -13.34 10.11 -3.42
CA PHE A 170 -13.09 9.53 -2.09
C PHE A 170 -13.86 10.22 -0.97
N SER A 171 -14.05 11.55 -1.08
CA SER A 171 -14.81 12.31 -0.10
C SER A 171 -16.27 11.84 -0.08
N GLU A 172 -16.87 11.62 -1.25
CA GLU A 172 -18.25 11.12 -1.38
C GLU A 172 -18.37 9.65 -0.95
N ILE A 173 -17.37 8.82 -1.27
CA ILE A 173 -17.31 7.41 -0.82
C ILE A 173 -17.30 7.32 0.70
N VAL A 174 -16.55 8.19 1.38
CA VAL A 174 -16.53 8.21 2.86
C VAL A 174 -17.86 8.72 3.42
N ILE A 175 -18.46 9.75 2.82
CA ILE A 175 -19.75 10.29 3.29
C ILE A 175 -20.88 9.27 3.13
N ALA A 176 -20.89 8.48 2.05
CA ALA A 176 -21.86 7.40 1.85
C ALA A 176 -21.80 6.35 2.97
N GLN A 177 -20.64 6.17 3.60
CA GLN A 177 -20.42 5.24 4.71
C GLN A 177 -20.85 5.78 6.08
N LYS A 178 -21.53 6.94 6.14
CA LYS A 178 -22.01 7.53 7.40
C LYS A 178 -23.10 6.69 8.08
N GLN A 179 -23.94 6.02 7.30
CA GLN A 179 -25.01 5.16 7.83
C GLN A 179 -24.46 3.82 8.31
N ILE A 180 -23.76 3.12 7.42
CA ILE A 180 -23.10 1.86 7.72
C ILE A 180 -21.78 1.79 6.95
N TRP A 181 -20.75 1.27 7.60
CA TRP A 181 -19.47 1.03 6.94
C TRP A 181 -19.60 -0.13 5.97
N PHE A 182 -19.06 0.00 4.76
CA PHE A 182 -19.14 -1.06 3.74
C PHE A 182 -18.45 -2.36 4.17
N GLY A 183 -17.52 -2.31 5.13
CA GLY A 183 -16.90 -3.50 5.72
C GLY A 183 -17.87 -4.42 6.45
N ILE A 184 -19.06 -3.95 6.85
CA ILE A 184 -20.08 -4.76 7.51
C ILE A 184 -20.89 -5.60 6.49
N PRO A 185 -21.60 -4.99 5.50
CA PRO A 185 -22.33 -5.77 4.50
C PRO A 185 -21.40 -6.50 3.52
N LEU A 186 -20.23 -5.93 3.20
CA LEU A 186 -19.27 -6.46 2.23
C LEU A 186 -18.04 -7.07 2.93
N PHE A 187 -18.21 -7.70 4.09
CA PHE A 187 -17.10 -8.27 4.85
C PHE A 187 -16.24 -9.28 4.05
N PRO A 188 -16.80 -10.20 3.24
CA PRO A 188 -15.99 -11.08 2.39
C PRO A 188 -15.15 -10.31 1.36
N VAL A 189 -15.71 -9.22 0.84
CA VAL A 189 -15.04 -8.34 -0.13
C VAL A 189 -13.90 -7.57 0.54
N LEU A 190 -14.08 -7.11 1.78
CA LEU A 190 -13.00 -6.53 2.59
C LEU A 190 -11.82 -7.51 2.72
N ILE A 191 -12.10 -8.78 3.07
CA ILE A 191 -11.05 -9.80 3.20
C ILE A 191 -10.34 -10.02 1.87
N MET A 192 -11.09 -10.14 0.77
CA MET A 192 -10.48 -10.29 -0.55
C MET A 192 -9.61 -9.09 -0.94
N PHE A 193 -10.08 -7.89 -0.63
CA PHE A 193 -9.36 -6.65 -0.91
C PHE A 193 -8.04 -6.64 -0.13
N PHE A 194 -8.10 -6.94 1.16
CA PHE A 194 -6.92 -6.98 2.03
C PHE A 194 -5.91 -8.04 1.58
N ILE A 195 -6.36 -9.24 1.19
CA ILE A 195 -5.46 -10.28 0.66
C ILE A 195 -4.85 -9.86 -0.68
N SER A 196 -5.61 -9.17 -1.53
CA SER A 196 -5.08 -8.67 -2.81
C SER A 196 -4.06 -7.55 -2.58
N CYS A 197 -4.30 -6.65 -1.63
CA CYS A 197 -3.34 -5.62 -1.22
C CYS A 197 -2.05 -6.22 -0.61
N LEU A 198 -2.14 -7.34 0.12
CA LEU A 198 -0.98 -8.08 0.60
C LEU A 198 -0.15 -8.64 -0.57
N ALA A 199 -0.82 -9.19 -1.58
CA ALA A 199 -0.18 -9.77 -2.75
C ALA A 199 0.46 -8.70 -3.67
N GLU A 200 -0.20 -7.55 -3.86
CA GLU A 200 0.34 -6.44 -4.66
C GLU A 200 1.60 -5.82 -4.02
N THR A 201 1.63 -5.74 -2.69
CA THR A 201 2.78 -5.19 -1.96
C THR A 201 3.92 -6.19 -1.78
N ASN A 202 3.82 -7.39 -2.39
CA ASN A 202 4.80 -8.48 -2.33
C ASN A 202 5.24 -8.81 -0.90
N ARG A 203 4.35 -8.70 0.10
CA ARG A 203 4.70 -8.95 1.50
C ARG A 203 4.33 -10.35 1.95
N ALA A 204 5.11 -10.90 2.88
CA ALA A 204 4.88 -12.23 3.44
C ALA A 204 3.45 -12.33 3.99
N PRO A 205 2.67 -13.35 3.59
CA PRO A 205 3.05 -14.64 3.01
C PRO A 205 3.26 -14.71 1.49
N PHE A 206 3.06 -13.61 0.75
CA PHE A 206 3.16 -13.54 -0.72
C PHE A 206 4.48 -12.96 -1.23
N ASP A 207 5.50 -13.02 -0.38
CA ASP A 207 6.85 -12.51 -0.59
C ASP A 207 7.76 -13.59 -1.19
N LEU A 208 7.44 -14.00 -2.41
CA LEU A 208 8.19 -14.98 -3.18
C LEU A 208 9.44 -14.40 -3.86
N PRO A 209 9.39 -13.20 -4.46
CA PRO A 209 10.54 -12.66 -5.18
C PRO A 209 11.73 -12.28 -4.29
N GLU A 210 11.51 -11.92 -3.02
CA GLU A 210 12.57 -11.59 -2.06
C GLU A 210 13.21 -12.86 -1.45
N ALA A 211 12.50 -14.00 -1.49
CA ALA A 211 12.79 -15.15 -0.64
C ALA A 211 13.09 -16.46 -1.37
N GLU A 212 13.03 -16.52 -2.70
CA GLU A 212 13.52 -17.69 -3.42
C GLU A 212 15.03 -17.84 -3.15
N ALA A 213 15.37 -18.78 -2.25
CA ALA A 213 16.72 -19.10 -1.77
C ALA A 213 17.72 -19.50 -2.87
N GLU A 214 17.27 -19.61 -4.12
CA GLU A 214 18.08 -19.89 -5.31
C GLU A 214 18.44 -18.62 -6.12
N LEU A 215 17.77 -17.48 -5.89
CA LEU A 215 17.93 -16.25 -6.69
C LEU A 215 18.71 -15.11 -6.00
N VAL A 216 19.34 -15.38 -4.84
CA VAL A 216 20.26 -14.45 -4.13
C VAL A 216 19.72 -13.01 -4.07
N ALA A 217 18.52 -12.79 -3.51
CA ALA A 217 17.89 -11.47 -3.33
C ALA A 217 17.36 -10.75 -4.59
N GLY A 218 16.93 -11.49 -5.62
CA GLY A 218 15.96 -11.00 -6.63
C GLY A 218 16.42 -9.76 -7.40
N TYR A 219 15.65 -8.67 -7.36
CA TYR A 219 16.03 -7.37 -7.95
C TYR A 219 16.87 -6.50 -7.00
N ASN A 220 17.06 -6.88 -5.74
CA ASN A 220 17.78 -6.10 -4.73
C ASN A 220 19.30 -6.35 -4.73
N VAL A 221 19.79 -7.38 -5.43
CA VAL A 221 21.18 -7.87 -5.39
C VAL A 221 22.20 -6.78 -5.72
N GLU A 222 21.83 -5.91 -6.64
CA GLU A 222 22.75 -4.94 -7.23
C GLU A 222 22.60 -3.55 -6.62
N TYR A 223 21.57 -3.34 -5.79
CA TYR A 223 21.32 -2.07 -5.13
C TYR A 223 22.01 -2.04 -3.77
N SER A 224 22.97 -1.13 -3.66
CA SER A 224 23.68 -0.85 -2.42
C SER A 224 23.19 0.45 -1.77
N SER A 225 23.45 0.57 -0.46
CA SER A 225 23.27 1.78 0.36
C SER A 225 21.93 2.52 0.16
N MET A 226 21.95 3.69 -0.46
CA MET A 226 20.78 4.53 -0.71
C MET A 226 19.81 3.91 -1.72
N GLY A 227 20.34 3.13 -2.67
CA GLY A 227 19.54 2.38 -3.65
C GLY A 227 18.59 1.40 -2.96
N PHE A 228 19.16 0.61 -2.04
CA PHE A 228 18.41 -0.31 -1.19
C PHE A 228 17.38 0.42 -0.33
N ALA A 229 17.79 1.50 0.35
CA ALA A 229 16.91 2.24 1.26
C ALA A 229 15.68 2.83 0.56
N LEU A 230 15.84 3.40 -0.64
CA LEU A 230 14.74 3.94 -1.44
C LEU A 230 13.79 2.86 -1.95
N PHE A 231 14.30 1.66 -2.22
CA PHE A 231 13.47 0.54 -2.66
C PHE A 231 12.51 0.12 -1.54
N PHE A 232 13.04 -0.11 -0.33
CA PHE A 232 12.21 -0.38 0.85
C PHE A 232 11.28 0.78 1.16
N LEU A 233 11.76 2.02 1.06
CA LEU A 233 10.91 3.20 1.27
C LEU A 233 9.67 3.17 0.35
N GLY A 234 9.86 2.82 -0.93
CA GLY A 234 8.78 2.68 -1.91
C GLY A 234 7.79 1.57 -1.55
N GLU A 235 8.27 0.37 -1.21
CA GLU A 235 7.39 -0.74 -0.79
C GLU A 235 6.59 -0.41 0.47
N TYR A 236 7.24 0.17 1.48
CA TYR A 236 6.56 0.57 2.71
C TYR A 236 5.58 1.72 2.50
N ALA A 237 5.89 2.65 1.60
CA ALA A 237 4.95 3.70 1.19
C ALA A 237 3.72 3.12 0.50
N ASN A 238 3.90 2.18 -0.44
CA ASN A 238 2.81 1.48 -1.11
C ASN A 238 1.95 0.68 -0.12
N MET A 239 2.56 0.06 0.88
CA MET A 239 1.79 -0.63 1.92
C MET A 239 0.96 0.34 2.79
N ILE A 240 1.46 1.54 3.10
CA ILE A 240 0.65 2.57 3.79
C ILE A 240 -0.51 3.00 2.89
N LEU A 241 -0.24 3.17 1.59
CA LEU A 241 -1.25 3.52 0.60
C LEU A 241 -2.36 2.47 0.50
N MET A 242 -2.02 1.19 0.38
CA MET A 242 -3.00 0.11 0.34
C MET A 242 -3.80 -0.01 1.63
N SER A 243 -3.14 0.19 2.78
CA SER A 243 -3.83 0.23 4.07
C SER A 243 -4.82 1.40 4.15
N SER A 244 -4.46 2.57 3.64
CA SER A 244 -5.39 3.69 3.56
C SER A 244 -6.53 3.49 2.57
N LEU A 245 -6.32 2.73 1.50
CA LEU A 245 -7.41 2.36 0.60
C LEU A 245 -8.42 1.45 1.29
N CYS A 246 -7.93 0.46 2.05
CA CYS A 246 -8.79 -0.39 2.86
C CYS A 246 -9.65 0.43 3.83
N THR A 247 -9.08 1.46 4.48
CA THR A 247 -9.82 2.31 5.42
C THR A 247 -10.84 3.21 4.73
N LEU A 248 -10.50 3.83 3.60
CA LEU A 248 -11.40 4.70 2.86
C LEU A 248 -12.59 3.93 2.28
N LEU A 249 -12.33 2.79 1.66
CA LEU A 249 -13.35 2.03 0.93
C LEU A 249 -14.26 1.22 1.84
N PHE A 250 -13.78 0.73 2.99
CA PHE A 250 -14.56 -0.21 3.79
C PHE A 250 -14.81 0.21 5.25
N LEU A 251 -13.94 1.02 5.85
CA LEU A 251 -14.06 1.41 7.26
C LEU A 251 -14.41 2.89 7.46
N GLY A 252 -14.96 3.57 6.46
CA GLY A 252 -15.48 4.92 6.60
C GLY A 252 -14.41 5.99 6.81
N GLY A 253 -13.16 5.76 6.42
CA GLY A 253 -12.10 6.77 6.44
C GLY A 253 -11.97 7.50 7.80
N TRP A 254 -12.25 8.80 7.80
CA TRP A 254 -12.21 9.68 8.99
C TRP A 254 -13.47 9.65 9.86
N LEU A 255 -14.52 8.92 9.48
CA LEU A 255 -15.76 8.88 10.26
C LEU A 255 -15.56 8.14 11.60
N PRO A 256 -16.14 8.64 12.70
CA PRO A 256 -16.16 7.90 13.96
C PRO A 256 -17.04 6.64 13.85
N PRO A 257 -16.76 5.58 14.64
CA PRO A 257 -17.55 4.34 14.65
C PRO A 257 -18.98 4.53 15.13
N HIS A 258 -19.22 5.52 15.99
CA HIS A 258 -20.53 5.77 16.53
C HIS A 258 -20.75 7.28 16.69
N SER A 259 -21.96 7.75 16.40
CA SER A 259 -22.36 9.16 16.45
C SER A 259 -22.58 9.70 17.87
N SER A 260 -21.87 9.17 18.87
CA SER A 260 -21.89 9.73 20.22
C SER A 260 -21.04 10.99 20.29
N ILE A 261 -21.47 11.98 21.09
CA ILE A 261 -20.75 13.23 21.33
C ILE A 261 -19.27 12.99 21.68
N PHE A 262 -18.97 11.97 22.50
CA PHE A 262 -17.60 11.64 22.89
C PHE A 262 -16.66 11.31 21.72
N PHE A 263 -17.16 10.66 20.67
CA PHE A 263 -16.34 10.27 19.51
C PHE A 263 -16.17 11.40 18.49
N GLN A 264 -17.05 12.42 18.53
CA GLN A 264 -16.97 13.62 17.69
C GLN A 264 -15.95 14.64 18.20
N VAL A 265 -15.58 14.57 19.48
CA VAL A 265 -14.51 15.43 20.06
C VAL A 265 -13.14 15.12 19.45
N ILE A 266 -12.94 13.88 18.97
CA ILE A 266 -11.68 13.46 18.35
C ILE A 266 -11.65 13.91 16.88
N PRO A 267 -10.63 14.67 16.44
CA PRO A 267 -10.47 15.06 15.04
C PRO A 267 -10.50 13.88 14.06
N GLY A 268 -11.14 14.07 12.90
CA GLY A 268 -11.24 13.07 11.83
C GLY A 268 -9.92 12.42 11.39
N PRO A 269 -8.80 13.17 11.24
CA PRO A 269 -7.51 12.60 10.86
C PRO A 269 -6.98 11.56 11.85
N ILE A 270 -7.34 11.67 13.14
CA ILE A 270 -6.90 10.71 14.17
C ILE A 270 -7.62 9.38 13.97
N TRP A 271 -8.92 9.40 13.66
CA TRP A 271 -9.67 8.18 13.32
C TRP A 271 -9.12 7.48 12.10
N PHE A 272 -8.83 8.27 11.06
CA PHE A 272 -8.19 7.75 9.87
C PHE A 272 -6.84 7.09 10.20
N GLY A 273 -5.99 7.78 10.98
CA GLY A 273 -4.69 7.27 11.43
C GLY A 273 -4.80 5.98 12.24
N ILE A 274 -5.75 5.89 13.19
CA ILE A 274 -5.98 4.68 13.99
C ILE A 274 -6.38 3.50 13.10
N LYS A 275 -7.29 3.70 12.15
CA LYS A 275 -7.73 2.63 11.24
C LYS A 275 -6.60 2.18 10.30
N VAL A 276 -5.77 3.11 9.83
CA VAL A 276 -4.59 2.77 9.04
C VAL A 276 -3.61 1.96 9.89
N LEU A 277 -3.32 2.39 11.12
CA LEU A 277 -2.47 1.65 12.06
C LEU A 277 -3.01 0.25 12.36
N PHE A 278 -4.33 0.08 12.44
CA PHE A 278 -4.96 -1.22 12.58
C PHE A 278 -4.62 -2.14 11.41
N PHE A 279 -4.81 -1.70 10.15
CA PHE A 279 -4.41 -2.53 9.00
C PHE A 279 -2.90 -2.78 8.95
N LEU A 280 -2.08 -1.79 9.26
CA LEU A 280 -0.63 -1.96 9.35
C LEU A 280 -0.24 -3.01 10.40
N PHE A 281 -0.94 -3.05 11.54
CA PHE A 281 -0.77 -4.10 12.53
C PHE A 281 -1.19 -5.47 11.98
N VAL A 282 -2.32 -5.56 11.26
CA VAL A 282 -2.77 -6.81 10.61
C VAL A 282 -1.73 -7.28 9.58
N TYR A 283 -1.12 -6.40 8.79
CA TYR A 283 0.00 -6.73 7.88
C TYR A 283 1.14 -7.44 8.62
N ILE A 284 1.57 -6.88 9.76
CA ILE A 284 2.67 -7.45 10.55
C ILE A 284 2.24 -8.78 11.19
N TRP A 285 1.00 -8.86 11.68
CA TRP A 285 0.48 -10.06 12.31
C TRP A 285 0.35 -11.22 11.31
N VAL A 286 -0.18 -10.97 10.12
CA VAL A 286 -0.29 -11.96 9.03
C VAL A 286 1.08 -12.49 8.62
N ARG A 287 2.08 -11.60 8.51
CA ARG A 287 3.47 -12.01 8.27
C ARG A 287 4.01 -12.97 9.33
N ALA A 288 3.66 -12.75 10.60
CA ALA A 288 4.15 -13.58 11.70
C ALA A 288 3.38 -14.91 11.84
N ALA A 289 2.12 -14.96 11.40
CA ALA A 289 1.23 -16.09 11.59
C ALA A 289 1.27 -17.13 10.45
N PHE A 290 1.45 -16.69 9.20
CA PHE A 290 1.29 -17.56 8.03
C PHE A 290 2.60 -17.98 7.36
N PRO A 291 2.70 -19.24 6.90
CA PRO A 291 3.80 -19.66 6.05
C PRO A 291 3.70 -19.01 4.67
N ARG A 292 4.82 -18.99 3.95
CA ARG A 292 4.88 -18.46 2.58
C ARG A 292 4.15 -19.38 1.60
N TYR A 293 3.52 -18.78 0.59
CA TYR A 293 2.95 -19.52 -0.55
C TYR A 293 4.01 -19.77 -1.62
N ARG A 294 3.81 -20.80 -2.45
CA ARG A 294 4.59 -21.01 -3.69
C ARG A 294 4.02 -20.15 -4.83
N TYR A 295 4.86 -19.69 -5.76
CA TYR A 295 4.45 -18.86 -6.91
C TYR A 295 3.28 -19.47 -7.70
N ASP A 296 3.37 -20.77 -8.03
CA ASP A 296 2.32 -21.47 -8.78
C ASP A 296 0.97 -21.47 -8.04
N GLN A 297 1.00 -21.60 -6.71
CA GLN A 297 -0.20 -21.59 -5.88
C GLN A 297 -0.79 -20.19 -5.77
N LEU A 298 0.07 -19.18 -5.65
CA LEU A 298 -0.31 -17.78 -5.61
C LEU A 298 -0.98 -17.34 -6.91
N MET A 299 -0.38 -17.66 -8.06
CA MET A 299 -0.99 -17.35 -9.36
C MET A 299 -2.31 -18.10 -9.56
N ARG A 300 -2.40 -19.36 -9.12
CA ARG A 300 -3.65 -20.12 -9.14
C ARG A 300 -4.72 -19.49 -8.24
N LEU A 301 -4.35 -18.96 -7.07
CA LEU A 301 -5.24 -18.26 -6.15
C LEU A 301 -5.82 -16.99 -6.79
N GLY A 302 -4.95 -16.15 -7.38
CA GLY A 302 -5.37 -14.94 -8.10
C GLY A 302 -6.36 -15.26 -9.24
N TRP A 303 -5.96 -16.13 -10.17
CA TRP A 303 -6.73 -16.37 -11.39
C TRP A 303 -7.93 -17.29 -11.23
N LYS A 304 -7.85 -18.34 -10.39
CA LYS A 304 -8.95 -19.31 -10.24
C LYS A 304 -9.89 -19.00 -9.08
N VAL A 305 -9.46 -18.22 -8.09
CA VAL A 305 -10.27 -17.93 -6.90
C VAL A 305 -10.67 -16.46 -6.89
N PHE A 306 -9.71 -15.53 -6.83
CA PHE A 306 -10.03 -14.11 -6.65
C PHE A 306 -10.76 -13.50 -7.83
N LEU A 307 -10.34 -13.77 -9.06
CA LEU A 307 -10.99 -13.18 -10.24
C LEU A 307 -12.45 -13.63 -10.40
N PRO A 308 -12.79 -14.94 -10.34
CA PRO A 308 -14.19 -15.36 -10.38
C PRO A 308 -15.01 -14.88 -9.17
N LEU A 309 -14.42 -14.90 -7.96
CA LEU A 309 -15.14 -14.48 -6.76
C LEU A 309 -15.44 -12.98 -6.77
N SER A 310 -14.46 -12.14 -7.11
CA SER A 310 -14.65 -10.68 -7.21
C SER A 310 -15.68 -10.33 -8.27
N LEU A 311 -15.67 -10.98 -9.43
CA LEU A 311 -16.68 -10.79 -10.48
C LEU A 311 -18.08 -11.25 -10.02
N ALA A 312 -18.17 -12.37 -9.31
CA ALA A 312 -19.43 -12.83 -8.73
C ALA A 312 -19.99 -11.82 -7.71
N TRP A 313 -19.13 -11.19 -6.90
CA TRP A 313 -19.55 -10.14 -5.97
C TRP A 313 -20.03 -8.87 -6.67
N VAL A 314 -19.40 -8.45 -7.77
CA VAL A 314 -19.89 -7.33 -8.59
C VAL A 314 -21.32 -7.60 -9.08
N VAL A 315 -21.56 -8.80 -9.62
CA VAL A 315 -22.89 -9.19 -10.14
C VAL A 315 -23.92 -9.30 -9.00
N LEU A 316 -23.53 -9.90 -7.87
CA LEU A 316 -24.41 -10.05 -6.71
C LEU A 316 -24.82 -8.69 -6.14
N VAL A 317 -23.85 -7.80 -5.89
CA VAL A 317 -24.11 -6.48 -5.29
C VAL A 317 -24.95 -5.62 -6.23
N SER A 318 -24.62 -5.58 -7.53
CA SER A 318 -25.45 -4.88 -8.52
C SER A 318 -26.87 -5.45 -8.62
N GLY A 319 -27.02 -6.79 -8.57
CA GLY A 319 -28.31 -7.46 -8.60
C GLY A 319 -29.17 -7.16 -7.37
N VAL A 320 -28.59 -7.22 -6.17
CA VAL A 320 -29.29 -6.91 -4.92
C VAL A 320 -29.71 -5.45 -4.88
N LEU A 321 -28.80 -4.51 -5.19
CA LEU A 321 -29.12 -3.09 -5.17
C LEU A 321 -30.23 -2.72 -6.16
N ARG A 322 -30.25 -3.36 -7.34
CA ARG A 322 -31.31 -3.18 -8.33
C ARG A 322 -32.63 -3.84 -7.93
N ALA A 323 -32.60 -5.00 -7.29
CA ALA A 323 -33.82 -5.72 -6.90
C ALA A 323 -34.61 -4.99 -5.78
N PHE A 324 -33.92 -4.25 -4.93
CA PHE A 324 -34.52 -3.48 -3.83
C PHE A 324 -34.63 -1.97 -4.12
N ASP A 325 -34.28 -1.51 -5.33
CA ASP A 325 -34.21 -0.08 -5.70
C ASP A 325 -33.40 0.76 -4.68
N TRP A 326 -32.28 0.20 -4.20
CA TRP A 326 -31.35 0.86 -3.26
C TRP A 326 -30.15 1.52 -3.94
N LEU A 327 -30.20 1.67 -5.27
CA LEU A 327 -29.17 2.40 -6.00
C LEU A 327 -29.29 3.91 -5.68
N PRO A 328 -28.17 4.60 -5.38
CA PRO A 328 -28.15 6.03 -5.12
C PRO A 328 -28.39 6.89 -6.37
#